data_AF-A0AB74A8D6-F1
#
_entry.id   AF-A0AB74A8D6-F1
#
_cell.length_a   1.000
_cell.length_b   1.000
_cell.length_c   1.000
_cell.angle_alpha   90.00
_cell.angle_beta   90.00
_cell.angle_gamma   90.00
#
_symmetry.space_group_name_H-M   'P 1'
#
loop_
_entity.id
_entity.type
_entity.pdbx_description
1 polymer ?
#
loop_
_entity_poly.entity_id
_entity_poly.type
_entity_poly.pdbx_seq_one_letter_code
_entity_poly.pdbx_strand_id
1 'polypeptide(L)' 'MNAGMNQQRVRGFSASLSNEARQRVADWLRTTRPVKARPDVRAMLLKRYPAGLFNDAEFEALARVLTD' A
#
# COMPACT_ATOMS: atom_id res chain seq x y z
N MET A 1 -54.65 18.78 -6.12
CA MET A 1 -53.29 19.37 -6.12
C MET A 1 -52.30 18.23 -6.18
N ASN A 2 -51.70 17.96 -7.34
CA ASN A 2 -50.67 16.93 -7.48
C ASN A 2 -49.32 17.57 -7.16
N ALA A 3 -48.68 17.11 -6.08
CA ALA A 3 -47.35 17.56 -5.70
C ALA A 3 -46.39 17.29 -6.86
N GLY A 4 -45.85 18.36 -7.44
CA GLY A 4 -44.84 18.28 -8.48
C GLY A 4 -43.63 17.55 -7.91
N MET A 5 -43.47 16.28 -8.30
CA MET A 5 -42.24 15.52 -8.13
C MET A 5 -41.17 16.24 -8.94
N ASN A 6 -40.49 17.17 -8.29
CA ASN A 6 -39.28 17.79 -8.81
C ASN A 6 -38.23 16.68 -8.79
N GLN A 7 -38.17 15.93 -9.89
CA GLN A 7 -37.00 15.16 -10.26
C GLN A 7 -35.90 16.17 -10.55
N GLN A 8 -35.35 16.74 -9.47
CA GLN A 8 -34.06 17.38 -9.46
C GLN A 8 -33.12 16.31 -9.99
N ARG A 9 -32.85 16.43 -11.29
CA ARG A 9 -31.78 15.72 -11.96
C ARG A 9 -30.57 15.93 -11.08
N VAL A 10 -30.18 14.89 -10.34
CA VAL A 10 -28.85 14.77 -9.78
C VAL A 10 -27.95 14.62 -11.01
N ARG A 11 -27.69 15.78 -11.61
CA ARG A 11 -26.88 15.99 -12.79
C ARG A 11 -25.54 15.40 -12.41
N GLY A 12 -25.21 14.27 -13.04
CA GLY A 12 -24.03 13.44 -12.79
C GLY A 12 -22.71 14.15 -13.07
N PHE A 13 -22.43 15.23 -12.35
CA PHE A 13 -21.25 16.07 -12.49
C PHE A 13 -20.14 15.75 -11.49
N SER A 14 -20.24 14.64 -10.74
CA SER A 14 -19.30 14.36 -9.64
C SER A 14 -18.71 12.93 -9.61
N ALA A 15 -18.95 12.11 -10.63
CA ALA A 15 -18.29 10.81 -10.76
C ALA A 15 -16.98 10.96 -11.56
N SER A 16 -17.11 11.48 -12.78
CA SER A 16 -16.21 12.43 -13.47
C SER A 16 -14.94 12.88 -12.76
N LEU A 17 -15.03 14.14 -12.35
CA LEU A 17 -14.01 14.93 -11.65
C LEU A 17 -13.43 14.20 -10.43
N SER A 18 -14.25 13.40 -9.73
CA SER A 18 -13.80 12.58 -8.61
C SER A 18 -12.88 11.44 -9.06
N ASN A 19 -13.13 10.85 -10.22
CA ASN A 19 -12.31 9.79 -10.79
C ASN A 19 -10.97 10.32 -11.29
N GLU A 20 -10.95 11.45 -12.01
CA GLU A 20 -9.68 12.07 -12.43
C GLU A 20 -8.86 12.56 -11.22
N ALA A 21 -9.52 13.13 -10.20
CA ALA A 21 -8.86 13.50 -8.96
C ALA A 21 -8.27 12.27 -8.23
N ARG A 22 -9.02 11.15 -8.16
CA ARG A 22 -8.53 9.89 -7.59
C ARG A 22 -7.35 9.32 -8.37
N GLN A 23 -7.38 9.38 -9.71
CA GLN A 23 -6.28 8.94 -10.56
C GLN A 23 -5.02 9.78 -10.30
N ARG A 24 -5.16 11.12 -10.25
CA ARG A 24 -4.02 12.00 -9.92
C ARG A 24 -3.45 11.73 -8.54
N VAL A 25 -4.30 11.47 -7.54
CA VAL A 25 -3.83 11.09 -6.19
C VAL A 25 -3.16 9.71 -6.21
N ALA A 26 -3.68 8.75 -6.97
CA ALA A 26 -3.08 7.43 -7.11
C ALA A 26 -1.71 7.49 -7.80
N ASP A 27 -1.57 8.31 -8.84
CA ASP A 27 -0.31 8.51 -9.54
C ASP A 27 0.69 9.27 -8.68
N TRP A 28 0.25 10.30 -7.96
CA TRP A 28 1.08 10.96 -6.96
C TRP A 28 1.56 9.95 -5.92
N LEU A 29 0.68 9.14 -5.33
CA LEU A 29 1.07 8.09 -4.37
C LEU A 29 2.01 7.05 -4.97
N ARG A 30 1.93 6.72 -6.26
CA ARG A 30 2.89 5.83 -6.92
C ARG A 30 4.27 6.48 -7.04
N THR A 31 4.31 7.77 -7.39
CA THR A 31 5.56 8.53 -7.54
C THR A 31 6.21 8.91 -6.21
N THR A 32 5.41 9.17 -5.17
CA THR A 32 5.89 9.60 -3.85
C THR A 32 5.94 8.47 -2.83
N ARG A 33 5.52 7.26 -3.20
CA ARG A 33 5.75 6.08 -2.38
C ARG A 33 7.25 6.03 -2.12
N PRO A 34 7.70 6.18 -0.86
CA PRO A 34 9.09 5.91 -0.56
C PRO A 34 9.32 4.48 -1.03
N VAL A 35 10.34 4.29 -1.87
CA VAL A 35 10.86 2.95 -2.15
C VAL A 35 11.06 2.35 -0.78
N LYS A 36 10.20 1.40 -0.41
CA LYS A 36 10.32 0.72 0.87
C LYS A 36 11.63 -0.04 0.73
N ALA A 37 12.71 0.55 1.24
CA ALA A 37 14.00 -0.10 1.28
C ALA A 37 13.75 -1.44 1.94
N ARG A 38 14.12 -2.51 1.24
CA ARG A 38 13.92 -3.86 1.76
C ARG A 38 14.59 -3.86 3.13
N PRO A 39 13.85 -4.14 4.22
CA PRO A 39 14.44 -4.10 5.54
C PRO A 39 15.63 -5.06 5.55
N ASP A 40 16.73 -4.67 6.19
CA ASP A 40 17.86 -5.57 6.37
C ASP A 40 17.37 -6.76 7.20
N VAL A 41 17.08 -7.86 6.50
CA VAL A 41 16.45 -9.04 7.07
C VAL A 41 17.36 -9.66 8.12
N ARG A 42 18.68 -9.62 7.90
CA ARG A 42 19.66 -10.15 8.84
C ARG A 42 19.65 -9.33 10.12
N ALA A 43 19.66 -8.00 10.02
CA ALA A 43 19.55 -7.12 11.19
C ALA A 43 18.21 -7.29 11.93
N MET A 44 17.10 -7.48 11.20
CA MET A 44 15.79 -7.73 11.79
C MET A 44 15.78 -9.04 12.59
N LEU A 45 16.31 -10.12 12.01
CA LEU A 45 16.35 -11.44 12.64
C LEU A 45 17.23 -11.44 13.90
N LEU A 46 18.40 -10.81 13.84
CA LEU A 46 19.30 -10.66 15.01
C LEU A 46 18.67 -9.85 16.15
N LYS A 47 17.81 -8.88 15.83
CA LYS A 47 17.08 -8.09 16.85
C LYS A 47 15.92 -8.87 17.47
N ARG A 48 15.30 -9.78 16.71
CA ARG A 48 14.06 -10.46 17.11
C ARG A 48 14.31 -11.78 17.84
N TYR A 49 15.45 -12.41 17.61
CA TYR A 49 15.77 -13.73 18.15
C TYR A 49 17.05 -13.70 18.97
N PRO A 50 17.13 -14.51 20.04
CA PRO A 50 18.34 -14.61 20.85
C PRO A 50 19.52 -15.17 20.05
N ALA A 51 20.73 -14.80 20.46
CA ALA A 51 21.97 -15.32 19.87
C ALA A 51 22.06 -16.84 20.01
N GLY A 52 22.56 -17.51 18.97
CA GLY A 52 22.73 -18.96 18.95
C GLY A 52 21.47 -19.77 18.60
N LEU A 53 20.32 -19.11 18.34
CA LEU A 53 19.11 -19.81 17.89
C LEU A 53 19.26 -20.38 16.47
N PHE A 54 19.98 -19.67 15.61
CA PHE A 54 20.22 -20.05 14.22
C PHE A 54 21.72 -20.01 13.95
N ASN A 55 22.20 -20.94 13.11
CA ASN A 55 23.52 -20.88 12.53
C ASN A 55 23.55 -19.97 11.29
N ASP A 56 24.74 -19.65 10.76
CA ASP A 56 24.87 -18.76 9.61
C ASP A 56 24.17 -19.28 8.34
N ALA A 57 24.15 -20.60 8.12
CA ALA A 57 23.49 -21.21 6.96
C ALA A 57 21.95 -21.13 7.06
N GLU A 58 21.39 -21.31 8.26
CA GLU A 58 19.96 -21.15 8.54
C GLU A 58 19.53 -19.69 8.41
N PHE A 59 20.38 -18.75 8.84
CA PHE A 59 20.15 -17.32 8.64
C PHE A 59 20.09 -16.95 7.16
N GLU A 60 21.00 -17.47 6.34
CA GLU A 60 20.99 -17.23 4.89
C GLU A 60 19.78 -17.88 4.21
N ALA A 61 19.38 -19.08 4.63
CA ALA A 61 18.16 -19.74 4.13
C ALA A 61 16.91 -18.92 4.46
N LEU A 62 16.78 -18.44 5.70
CA LEU A 62 15.67 -17.58 6.12
C LEU A 62 15.69 -16.23 5.42
N ALA A 63 16.87 -15.63 5.25
CA ALA A 63 17.04 -14.37 4.52
C ALA A 63 16.54 -14.51 3.09
N ARG A 64 16.91 -15.60 2.39
CA ARG A 64 16.40 -15.92 1.04
C ARG A 64 14.88 -16.05 1.01
N VAL A 65 14.28 -16.81 1.92
CA VAL A 65 12.80 -16.97 1.96
C VAL A 65 12.08 -15.64 2.20
N LEU A 66 12.66 -14.75 2.99
CA LEU A 66 12.08 -13.43 3.31
C LEU A 66 12.41 -12.36 2.26
N THR A 67 13.32 -12.66 1.32
CA THR A 67 13.74 -11.78 0.22
C THR A 67 13.48 -12.35 -1.17
N ASP A 68 12.74 -13.44 -1.29
CA ASP A 68 12.04 -13.83 -2.53
C ASP A 68 10.69 -13.11 -2.58
#